data_AF-A0A7Y3UBM0-F1
#
_entry.id   AF-A0A7Y3UBM0-F1
#
_cell.length_a   1.000
_cell.length_b   1.000
_cell.length_c   1.000
_cell.angle_alpha   90.00
_cell.angle_beta   90.00
_cell.angle_gamma   90.00
#
_symmetry.space_group_name_H-M   'P 1'
#
loop_
_entity.id
_entity.type
_entity.pdbx_description
1 polymer ?
#
loop_
_entity_poly.entity_id
_entity_poly.type
_entity_poly.pdbx_seq_one_letter_code
_entity_poly.pdbx_strand_id
1 'polypeptide(L)'
;MWVFTRYGFFSAVCARQGSGEPGQPVDPDRVMVRARVRHHLEALQARFGELLGESEIRVFEATDYAFRIFVDKSVWVQVMAALTEEMDYDNFKSEVGRHQGVKGGRYVGALHGVWDVMYRLQEG
;
A
#
# COMPACT_ATOMS: atom_id res chain seq x y z
N MET A 1 0.72 -2.35 9.38
CA MET A 1 -0.64 -2.45 8.81
C MET A 1 -0.57 -2.98 7.38
N TRP A 2 -1.60 -3.72 6.97
CA TRP A 2 -1.87 -4.06 5.57
C TRP A 2 -3.03 -3.18 5.10
N VAL A 3 -2.82 -2.48 3.98
CA VAL A 3 -3.79 -1.51 3.45
C VAL A 3 -4.12 -1.92 2.02
N PHE A 4 -5.39 -2.21 1.77
CA PHE A 4 -5.92 -2.52 0.45
C PHE A 4 -6.72 -1.30 -0.02
N THR A 5 -6.41 -0.79 -1.20
CA THR A 5 -7.02 0.41 -1.78
C THR A 5 -7.33 0.17 -3.26
N ARG A 6 -8.10 1.06 -3.89
CA ARG A 6 -8.28 1.04 -5.35
C ARG A 6 -6.98 1.26 -6.14
N TYR A 7 -5.96 1.85 -5.52
CA TYR A 7 -4.63 2.08 -6.12
C TYR A 7 -3.69 0.88 -5.98
N GLY A 8 -3.95 -0.03 -5.03
CA GLY A 8 -3.12 -1.20 -4.80
C GLY A 8 -3.09 -1.67 -3.35
N PHE A 9 -2.28 -2.70 -3.13
CA PHE A 9 -1.99 -3.28 -1.83
C PHE A 9 -0.64 -2.82 -1.28
N PHE A 10 -0.64 -2.38 -0.02
CA PHE A 10 0.52 -1.86 0.69
C PHE A 10 0.70 -2.51 2.06
N SER A 11 1.96 -2.70 2.45
CA SER A 11 2.34 -2.94 3.84
C SER A 11 3.06 -1.71 4.39
N ALA A 12 2.36 -0.97 5.25
CA ALA A 12 2.90 0.22 5.91
C ALA A 12 3.28 -0.11 7.37
N VAL A 13 4.51 0.17 7.75
CA VAL A 13 5.04 -0.03 9.11
C VAL A 13 5.98 1.11 9.45
N CYS A 14 6.21 1.37 10.74
CA CYS A 14 7.30 2.28 11.11
C CYS A 14 8.62 1.77 10.54
N ALA A 15 9.40 2.67 9.96
CA ALA A 15 10.74 2.37 9.50
C ALA A 15 11.65 2.15 10.71
N ARG A 16 12.86 1.65 10.47
CA ARG A 16 13.92 1.66 11.47
C ARG A 16 14.75 2.93 11.32
N GLN A 17 15.38 3.35 12.41
CA GLN A 17 16.29 4.51 12.44
C GLN A 17 17.47 4.32 11.47
N GLY A 18 18.10 5.44 11.10
CA GLY A 18 19.25 5.46 10.20
C GLY A 18 18.93 4.94 8.79
N SER A 19 19.73 3.98 8.31
CA SER A 19 19.57 3.38 6.97
C SER A 19 18.32 2.49 6.84
N GLY A 20 17.65 2.16 7.95
CA GLY A 20 16.49 1.28 7.96
C GLY A 20 16.84 -0.21 8.01
N GLU A 21 18.11 -0.55 8.26
CA GLU A 21 18.61 -1.92 8.34
C GLU A 21 18.04 -2.71 9.53
N PRO A 22 17.93 -4.05 9.42
CA PRO A 22 17.60 -4.91 10.55
C PRO A 22 18.51 -4.65 11.76
N GLY A 23 17.94 -4.71 12.96
CA GLY A 23 18.66 -4.48 14.22
C GLY A 23 18.65 -3.03 14.72
N GLN A 24 18.33 -2.05 13.87
CA GLN A 24 18.14 -0.66 14.31
C GLN A 24 16.80 -0.48 15.05
N PRO A 25 16.73 0.44 16.04
CA PRO A 25 15.47 0.77 16.72
C PRO A 25 14.39 1.23 15.74
N VAL A 26 13.13 1.06 16.12
CA VAL A 26 12.01 1.58 15.35
C VAL A 26 12.01 3.11 15.43
N ASP A 27 11.86 3.76 14.29
CA ASP A 27 11.62 5.19 14.19
C ASP A 27 10.10 5.43 14.16
N PRO A 28 9.50 5.99 15.23
CA PRO A 28 8.08 6.22 15.27
C PRO A 28 7.62 7.33 14.32
N ASP A 29 8.49 8.20 13.81
CA ASP A 29 8.07 9.34 13.00
C ASP A 29 8.22 9.09 11.50
N ARG A 30 8.74 7.91 11.13
CA ARG A 30 8.98 7.51 9.74
C ARG A 30 8.22 6.25 9.39
N VAL A 31 7.53 6.25 8.26
CA VAL A 31 6.78 5.09 7.73
C VAL A 31 7.49 4.54 6.50
N MET A 32 7.69 3.23 6.50
CA MET A 32 8.09 2.46 5.32
C MET A 32 6.83 1.86 4.68
N VAL A 33 6.46 2.37 3.51
CA VAL A 33 5.31 1.89 2.73
C VAL A 33 5.84 0.96 1.65
N ARG A 34 5.44 -0.31 1.71
CA ARG A 34 5.97 -1.37 0.84
C ARG A 34 4.89 -1.89 -0.10
N ALA A 35 5.29 -2.27 -1.31
CA ALA A 35 4.43 -2.95 -2.27
C ALA A 35 5.15 -4.17 -2.88
N ARG A 36 4.35 -5.15 -3.30
CA ARG A 36 4.84 -6.31 -4.06
C ARG A 36 4.97 -6.00 -5.55
N VAL A 37 4.23 -5.01 -6.05
CA VAL A 37 4.20 -4.58 -7.45
C VAL A 37 4.55 -3.11 -7.50
N ARG A 38 5.57 -2.73 -8.29
CA ARG A 38 6.03 -1.33 -8.42
C ARG A 38 4.89 -0.38 -8.75
N HIS A 39 4.04 -0.81 -9.69
CA HIS A 39 2.90 -0.04 -10.17
C HIS A 39 1.94 0.42 -9.06
N HIS A 40 1.80 -0.32 -7.96
CA HIS A 40 0.95 0.13 -6.85
C HIS A 40 1.50 1.39 -6.19
N LEU A 41 2.83 1.48 -6.01
CA LEU A 41 3.45 2.69 -5.45
C LEU A 41 3.40 3.83 -6.46
N GLU A 42 3.60 3.56 -7.75
CA GLU A 42 3.47 4.57 -8.81
C GLU A 42 2.06 5.15 -8.87
N ALA A 43 1.02 4.30 -8.79
CA ALA A 43 -0.38 4.74 -8.78
C ALA A 43 -0.69 5.61 -7.55
N LEU A 44 -0.16 5.22 -6.38
CA LEU A 44 -0.30 6.00 -5.15
C LEU A 44 0.41 7.36 -5.24
N GLN A 45 1.63 7.39 -5.79
CA GLN A 45 2.38 8.64 -6.02
C GLN A 45 1.70 9.54 -7.05
N ALA A 46 1.18 8.98 -8.13
CA ALA A 46 0.46 9.74 -9.14
C ALA A 46 -0.80 10.38 -8.54
N ARG A 47 -1.51 9.67 -7.65
CA ARG A 47 -2.69 10.23 -6.97
C ARG A 47 -2.32 11.33 -5.95
N PHE A 48 -1.26 11.12 -5.18
CA PHE A 48 -0.85 12.00 -4.09
C PHE A 48 0.47 12.70 -4.37
N GLY A 49 0.65 13.23 -5.58
CA GLY A 49 1.92 13.80 -6.04
C GLY A 49 2.45 14.93 -5.14
N GLU A 50 1.57 15.76 -4.59
CA GLU A 50 1.93 16.83 -3.65
C GLU A 50 2.51 16.31 -2.33
N LEU A 51 2.15 15.10 -1.92
CA LEU A 51 2.59 14.46 -0.68
C LEU A 51 3.73 13.46 -0.89
N LEU A 52 3.70 12.74 -2.02
CA LEU A 52 4.54 11.56 -2.27
C LEU A 52 5.42 11.68 -3.51
N GLY A 53 5.30 12.73 -4.31
CA GLY A 53 5.95 12.84 -5.63
C GLY A 53 7.48 12.80 -5.56
N GLU A 54 8.07 13.28 -4.47
CA GLU A 54 9.53 13.27 -4.27
C GLU A 54 10.05 11.98 -3.62
N SER A 55 9.15 11.09 -3.18
CA SER A 55 9.55 9.85 -2.53
C SER A 55 10.18 8.88 -3.54
N GLU A 56 11.44 8.52 -3.36
CA GLU A 56 12.08 7.54 -4.24
C GLU A 56 11.50 6.12 -4.01
N ILE A 57 11.01 5.47 -5.08
CA ILE A 57 10.71 4.03 -5.04
C ILE A 57 12.02 3.25 -5.08
N ARG A 58 12.39 2.64 -3.96
CA ARG A 58 13.56 1.79 -3.83
C ARG A 58 13.22 0.32 -4.10
N VAL A 59 14.15 -0.39 -4.73
CA VAL A 59 14.03 -1.81 -5.12
C VAL A 59 14.91 -2.70 -4.25
N PHE A 60 14.34 -3.80 -3.75
CA PHE A 60 14.97 -4.79 -2.87
C PHE A 60 14.54 -6.20 -3.31
N GLU A 61 15.12 -6.70 -4.41
CA GLU A 61 14.65 -7.87 -5.17
C GLU A 61 14.61 -9.20 -4.38
N ALA A 62 15.31 -9.30 -3.24
CA ALA A 62 15.38 -10.50 -2.40
C ALA A 62 14.49 -10.45 -1.13
N THR A 63 13.52 -9.54 -1.06
CA THR A 63 12.67 -9.35 0.13
C THR A 63 11.19 -9.55 -0.19
N ASP A 64 10.40 -9.94 0.82
CA ASP A 64 8.94 -10.20 0.69
C ASP A 64 8.19 -9.08 -0.05
N TYR A 65 8.63 -7.83 0.12
CA TYR A 65 8.13 -6.67 -0.61
C TYR A 65 9.29 -5.99 -1.33
N ALA A 66 9.38 -6.27 -2.63
CA ALA A 66 10.47 -5.80 -3.47
C ALA A 66 10.51 -4.28 -3.63
N PHE A 67 9.40 -3.57 -3.45
CA PHE A 67 9.33 -2.12 -3.65
C PHE A 67 8.94 -1.41 -2.37
N ARG A 68 9.55 -0.26 -2.10
CA ARG A 68 9.19 0.58 -0.96
C ARG A 68 9.52 2.06 -1.15
N ILE A 69 8.72 2.89 -0.50
CA ILE A 69 9.02 4.31 -0.25
C ILE A 69 9.15 4.53 1.26
N PHE A 70 9.84 5.59 1.64
CA PHE A 70 9.95 6.05 3.01
C PHE A 70 9.39 7.46 3.09
N VAL A 71 8.50 7.68 4.04
CA VAL A 71 7.80 8.96 4.21
C VAL A 71 7.68 9.30 5.68
N ASP A 72 7.52 10.59 5.99
CA ASP A 72 7.19 11.00 7.35
C ASP A 72 5.80 10.48 7.73
N LYS A 73 5.61 10.14 9.00
CA LYS A 73 4.33 9.63 9.51
C LYS A 73 3.23 10.67 9.32
N SER A 74 3.52 11.95 9.47
CA SER A 74 2.56 13.05 9.23
C SER A 74 2.06 13.08 7.79
N VAL A 75 2.92 12.81 6.81
CA VAL A 75 2.56 12.68 5.39
C VAL A 75 1.71 11.43 5.18
N TRP A 76 2.09 10.29 5.77
CA TRP A 76 1.30 9.06 5.67
C TRP A 76 -0.10 9.20 6.27
N VAL A 77 -0.25 9.93 7.39
CA VAL A 77 -1.55 10.24 7.99
C VAL A 77 -2.45 11.01 7.01
N GLN A 78 -1.91 12.01 6.31
CA GLN A 78 -2.66 12.77 5.30
C GLN A 78 -3.10 11.88 4.12
N VAL A 79 -2.22 10.99 3.65
CA VAL A 79 -2.57 10.03 2.60
C VAL A 79 -3.70 9.10 3.05
N MET A 80 -3.64 8.57 4.27
CA MET A 80 -4.69 7.69 4.80
C MET A 80 -6.03 8.43 4.97
N ALA A 81 -6.00 9.69 5.44
CA ALA A 81 -7.20 10.52 5.55
C ALA A 81 -7.84 10.74 4.16
N ALA A 82 -7.06 11.17 3.17
CA ALA A 82 -7.55 11.40 1.81
C ALA A 82 -8.08 10.12 1.15
N LEU A 83 -7.40 8.97 1.34
CA LEU A 83 -7.90 7.67 0.87
C LEU A 83 -9.26 7.31 1.48
N THR A 84 -9.52 7.67 2.74
CA THR A 84 -10.81 7.44 3.40
C THR A 84 -11.87 8.42 2.90
N GLU A 85 -11.53 9.70 2.73
CA GLU A 85 -12.44 10.72 2.18
C GLU A 85 -12.88 10.41 0.74
N GLU A 86 -12.03 9.74 -0.03
CA GLU A 86 -12.32 9.29 -1.40
C GLU A 86 -13.24 8.07 -1.51
N MET A 87 -13.57 7.40 -0.40
CA MET A 87 -14.41 6.21 -0.42
C MET A 87 -15.85 6.58 -0.76
N ASP A 88 -16.25 6.33 -2.01
CA ASP A 88 -17.58 6.62 -2.56
C ASP A 88 -18.29 5.36 -3.09
N TYR A 89 -17.89 4.18 -2.62
CA TYR A 89 -18.34 2.87 -3.11
C TYR A 89 -18.83 1.96 -1.98
N ASP A 90 -19.76 1.05 -2.32
CA ASP A 90 -20.32 0.04 -1.41
C ASP A 90 -19.66 -1.34 -1.57
N ASN A 91 -18.92 -1.56 -2.66
CA ASN A 91 -18.21 -2.82 -2.93
C ASN A 91 -16.76 -2.58 -3.38
N PHE A 92 -15.83 -2.90 -2.50
CA PHE A 92 -14.40 -2.68 -2.73
C PHE A 92 -13.83 -3.40 -3.97
N LYS A 93 -14.17 -4.68 -4.19
CA LYS A 93 -13.61 -5.48 -5.30
C LYS A 93 -14.10 -4.98 -6.64
N SER A 94 -15.38 -4.63 -6.74
CA SER A 94 -15.97 -4.02 -7.93
C SER A 94 -15.35 -2.67 -8.23
N GLU A 95 -15.14 -1.82 -7.22
CA GLU A 95 -14.47 -0.53 -7.41
C GLU A 95 -13.05 -0.69 -7.93
N VAL A 96 -12.26 -1.61 -7.36
CA VAL A 96 -10.89 -1.86 -7.85
C VAL A 96 -10.90 -2.30 -9.32
N GLY A 97 -11.83 -3.18 -9.70
CA GLY A 97 -11.99 -3.62 -11.09
C GLY A 97 -12.33 -2.49 -12.04
N ARG A 98 -13.23 -1.57 -11.63
CA ARG A 98 -13.59 -0.38 -12.39
C ARG A 98 -12.43 0.61 -12.49
N HIS A 99 -11.74 0.87 -11.38
CA HIS A 99 -10.68 1.87 -11.27
C HIS A 99 -9.42 1.47 -12.04
N GLN A 100 -8.95 0.22 -11.89
CA GLN A 100 -7.72 -0.25 -12.53
C GLN A 100 -7.94 -0.81 -13.94
N GLY A 101 -9.20 -1.07 -14.32
CA GLY A 101 -9.56 -1.65 -15.62
C GLY A 101 -8.83 -2.97 -15.91
N VAL A 102 -8.51 -3.21 -17.18
CA VAL A 102 -7.86 -4.46 -17.64
C VAL A 102 -6.53 -4.73 -16.93
N LYS A 103 -5.76 -3.68 -16.60
CA LYS A 103 -4.46 -3.81 -15.91
C LYS A 103 -4.61 -4.32 -14.47
N GLY A 104 -5.78 -4.11 -13.86
CA GLY A 104 -6.08 -4.52 -12.49
C GLY A 104 -6.51 -5.96 -12.31
N GLY A 105 -6.73 -6.72 -13.39
CA GLY A 105 -7.31 -8.08 -13.30
C GLY A 105 -6.55 -9.02 -12.35
N ARG A 106 -5.21 -8.94 -12.33
CA ARG A 106 -4.38 -9.73 -11.40
C ARG A 106 -4.57 -9.30 -9.94
N TYR A 107 -4.70 -8.01 -9.68
CA TYR A 107 -4.93 -7.50 -8.33
C TYR A 107 -6.33 -7.84 -7.84
N VAL A 108 -7.35 -7.64 -8.67
CA VAL A 108 -8.73 -8.06 -8.37
C VAL A 108 -8.79 -9.56 -8.06
N GLY A 109 -8.14 -10.41 -8.87
CA GLY A 109 -8.04 -11.84 -8.60
C GLY A 109 -7.41 -12.16 -7.24
N ALA A 110 -6.32 -11.46 -6.87
CA ALA A 110 -5.71 -11.59 -5.56
C ALA A 110 -6.65 -11.16 -4.41
N LEU A 111 -7.42 -10.08 -4.61
CA LEU A 111 -8.42 -9.61 -3.64
C LEU A 111 -9.54 -10.64 -3.43
N HIS A 112 -9.97 -11.34 -4.48
CA HIS A 112 -10.91 -12.44 -4.35
C HIS A 112 -10.33 -13.59 -3.51
N GLY A 113 -9.06 -13.93 -3.72
CA GLY A 113 -8.37 -14.93 -2.89
C GLY A 113 -8.26 -14.52 -1.41
N VAL A 114 -7.91 -13.27 -1.13
CA VAL A 114 -7.89 -12.73 0.25
C VAL A 114 -9.28 -12.75 0.87
N TRP A 115 -10.30 -12.28 0.14
CA TRP A 115 -11.68 -12.31 0.61
C TRP A 115 -12.13 -13.74 0.97
N ASP A 116 -11.82 -14.72 0.13
CA ASP A 116 -12.14 -16.13 0.36
C ASP A 116 -11.40 -16.71 1.58
N VAL A 117 -10.12 -16.40 1.75
CA VAL A 117 -9.35 -16.77 2.96
C VAL A 117 -9.98 -16.16 4.22
N MET A 118 -10.33 -14.88 4.19
CA MET A 118 -10.95 -14.20 5.34
C MET A 118 -12.39 -14.65 5.57
N TYR A 119 -13.11 -15.01 4.51
CA TYR A 119 -14.44 -15.61 4.62
C TYR A 119 -14.35 -16.97 5.33
N ARG A 120 -13.42 -17.84 4.94
CA ARG A 120 -13.20 -19.10 5.66
C ARG A 120 -12.81 -18.91 7.13
N LEU A 121 -12.05 -17.86 7.45
CA LEU A 121 -11.74 -17.53 8.85
C LEU A 121 -13.01 -17.26 9.69
N GLN A 122 -14.07 -16.73 9.08
CA GLN A 122 -15.37 -16.53 9.73
C GLN A 122 -16.09 -17.86 10.00
N GLU A 123 -15.94 -18.83 9.11
CA GLU A 123 -16.67 -20.10 9.15
C GLU A 123 -16.08 -21.12 10.14
N GLY A 124 -14.84 -20.93 10.60
CA GLY A 124 -14.15 -21.80 11.58
C GLY A 124 -13.19 -22.78 10.94
#